data_AF-A0A7K3NIK4-F1
#
_entry.id   AF-A0A7K3NIK4-F1
#
_cell.length_a   1.000
_cell.length_b   1.000
_cell.length_c   1.000
_cell.angle_alpha   90.00
_cell.angle_beta   90.00
_cell.angle_gamma   90.00
#
_symmetry.space_group_name_H-M   'P 1'
#
loop_
_entity.id
_entity.type
_entity.pdbx_description
1 polymer ?
#
loop_
_entity_poly.entity_id
_entity_poly.type
_entity_poly.pdbx_seq_one_letter_code
_entity_poly.pdbx_strand_id
1 'polypeptide(L)'
;MSLRRGIGLSAAGLACLAALAAGLLIWFGAWYFPAWKLEGFSKDQYREAAVFAAKGLAHAEGLVFEDFDFLKYRQVQRGSEAYVWGSARCRAADGGTEFAWIYLEWSRKRGQWLRNYSLVLATPDDEYFYTRTLPSQWGRARMAIDRLMHQLERNVREVLHPLSE
;
A
#
# COMPACT_ATOMS: atom_id res chain seq x y z
N MET A 1 -27.87 27.55 -32.32
CA MET A 1 -27.23 26.37 -31.69
C MET A 1 -25.75 26.67 -31.48
N SER A 2 -25.23 26.84 -30.25
CA SER A 2 -23.78 26.61 -30.02
C SER A 2 -23.37 26.56 -28.53
N LEU A 3 -23.84 27.45 -27.65
CA LEU A 3 -23.30 27.48 -26.28
C LEU A 3 -23.62 26.23 -25.44
N ARG A 4 -24.87 25.74 -25.47
CA ARG A 4 -25.29 24.55 -24.71
C ARG A 4 -24.63 23.25 -25.19
N ARG A 5 -24.30 23.15 -26.49
CA ARG A 5 -23.57 21.99 -27.05
C ARG A 5 -22.08 22.06 -26.69
N GLY A 6 -21.47 23.25 -26.72
CA GLY A 6 -20.09 23.46 -26.29
C GLY A 6 -19.88 23.12 -24.81
N ILE A 7 -20.77 23.61 -23.93
CA ILE A 7 -20.73 23.31 -22.47
C ILE A 7 -20.93 21.82 -22.20
N GLY A 8 -21.84 21.17 -22.93
CA GLY A 8 -22.09 19.72 -22.81
C GLY A 8 -20.90 18.86 -23.24
N LEU A 9 -20.21 19.24 -24.34
CA LEU A 9 -18.99 18.58 -24.81
C LEU A 9 -17.83 18.73 -23.82
N SER A 10 -17.66 19.93 -23.23
CA SER A 10 -16.64 20.15 -22.20
C SER A 10 -16.92 19.40 -20.90
N ALA A 11 -18.19 19.31 -20.47
CA ALA A 11 -18.56 18.57 -19.26
C ALA A 11 -18.40 17.05 -19.46
N ALA A 12 -18.78 16.52 -20.62
CA ALA A 12 -18.56 15.11 -20.97
C ALA A 12 -17.07 14.77 -21.08
N GLY A 13 -16.27 15.67 -21.66
CA GLY A 13 -14.81 15.54 -21.70
C GLY A 13 -14.19 15.49 -20.30
N LEU A 14 -14.60 16.39 -19.40
CA LEU A 14 -14.12 16.43 -18.03
C LEU A 14 -14.53 15.16 -17.25
N ALA A 15 -15.77 14.70 -17.42
CA ALA A 15 -16.25 13.47 -16.79
C ALA A 15 -15.48 12.24 -17.28
N CYS A 16 -15.16 12.16 -18.58
CA CYS A 16 -14.36 11.09 -19.16
C CYS A 16 -12.94 11.08 -18.58
N LEU A 17 -12.29 12.24 -18.49
CA LEU A 17 -10.97 12.37 -17.87
C LEU A 17 -10.98 11.95 -16.40
N ALA A 18 -11.99 12.36 -15.64
CA ALA A 18 -12.14 11.97 -14.24
C ALA A 18 -12.32 10.44 -14.09
N ALA A 19 -13.13 9.81 -14.94
CA ALA A 19 -13.34 8.38 -14.94
C ALA A 19 -12.06 7.60 -15.31
N LEU A 20 -11.30 8.08 -16.29
CA LEU A 20 -10.01 7.51 -16.67
C LEU A 20 -8.99 7.62 -15.53
N ALA A 21 -8.89 8.80 -14.88
CA ALA A 21 -8.01 9.00 -13.75
C ALA A 21 -8.35 8.06 -12.59
N ALA A 22 -9.64 7.95 -12.24
CA ALA A 22 -10.09 7.02 -11.20
C ALA A 22 -9.80 5.55 -11.56
N GLY A 23 -10.04 5.16 -12.81
CA GLY A 23 -9.74 3.81 -13.31
C GLY A 23 -8.25 3.47 -13.22
N LEU A 24 -7.38 4.42 -13.58
CA LEU A 24 -5.92 4.25 -13.47
C LEU A 24 -5.47 4.13 -12.02
N LEU A 25 -6.02 4.92 -11.10
CA LEU A 25 -5.72 4.82 -9.67
C LEU A 25 -6.13 3.46 -9.09
N ILE A 26 -7.33 2.98 -9.44
CA ILE A 26 -7.82 1.66 -9.03
C ILE A 26 -6.92 0.57 -9.60
N TRP A 27 -6.59 0.64 -10.89
CA TRP A 27 -5.70 -0.32 -11.53
C TRP A 27 -4.32 -0.35 -10.85
N PHE A 28 -3.73 0.81 -10.61
CA PHE A 28 -2.43 0.94 -9.95
C PHE A 28 -2.44 0.33 -8.55
N GLY A 29 -3.40 0.72 -7.71
CA GLY A 29 -3.49 0.25 -6.33
C GLY A 29 -3.84 -1.24 -6.19
N ALA A 30 -4.69 -1.78 -7.06
CA ALA A 30 -5.19 -3.15 -6.94
C ALA A 30 -4.39 -4.20 -7.74
N TRP A 31 -3.70 -3.79 -8.81
CA TRP A 31 -3.07 -4.73 -9.74
C TRP A 31 -1.57 -4.55 -9.89
N TYR A 32 -1.10 -3.32 -10.11
CA TYR A 32 0.31 -3.04 -10.36
C TYR A 32 1.13 -3.02 -9.07
N PHE A 33 0.79 -2.13 -8.14
CA PHE A 33 1.58 -1.90 -6.94
C PHE A 33 1.77 -3.13 -6.02
N PRO A 34 0.74 -3.97 -5.76
CA PRO A 34 0.93 -5.11 -4.86
C PRO A 34 2.00 -6.08 -5.34
N ALA A 35 2.25 -6.14 -6.65
CA ALA A 35 3.24 -7.01 -7.26
C ALA A 35 4.62 -6.37 -7.44
N TRP A 36 4.68 -5.04 -7.44
CA TRP A 36 5.85 -4.26 -7.84
C TRP A 36 7.14 -4.76 -7.18
N LYS A 37 8.12 -5.16 -8.01
CA LYS A 37 9.43 -5.69 -7.61
C LYS A 37 9.39 -7.00 -6.83
N LEU A 38 8.20 -7.56 -6.63
CA LEU A 38 7.98 -8.87 -6.01
C LEU A 38 7.76 -9.96 -7.05
N GLU A 39 7.68 -9.62 -8.34
CA GLU A 39 7.48 -10.56 -9.45
C GLU A 39 8.66 -11.51 -9.67
N GLY A 40 9.86 -11.10 -9.28
CA GLY A 40 11.09 -11.88 -9.43
C GLY A 40 11.31 -12.96 -8.35
N PHE A 41 10.58 -12.90 -7.23
CA PHE A 41 10.79 -13.82 -6.11
C PHE A 41 9.95 -15.09 -6.25
N SER A 42 10.61 -16.24 -6.08
CA SER A 42 9.95 -17.53 -6.06
C SER A 42 9.11 -17.71 -4.78
N LYS A 43 8.21 -18.70 -4.81
CA LYS A 43 7.36 -19.06 -3.66
C LYS A 43 8.16 -19.41 -2.39
N ASP A 44 9.40 -19.87 -2.54
CA ASP A 44 10.24 -20.29 -1.42
C ASP A 44 11.14 -19.16 -0.87
N GLN A 45 11.21 -18.02 -1.56
CA GLN A 45 11.99 -16.84 -1.17
C GLN A 45 11.19 -15.87 -0.28
N TYR A 46 10.51 -16.41 0.73
CA TYR A 46 9.62 -15.65 1.59
C TYR A 46 10.36 -14.60 2.44
N ARG A 47 11.62 -14.86 2.84
CA ARG A 47 12.40 -13.93 3.66
C ARG A 47 12.84 -12.75 2.84
N GLU A 48 13.38 -13.01 1.65
CA GLU A 48 13.86 -12.00 0.72
C GLU A 48 12.70 -11.11 0.27
N ALA A 49 11.55 -11.70 -0.08
CA ALA A 49 10.34 -10.96 -0.42
C ALA A 49 9.86 -10.07 0.74
N ALA A 50 9.83 -10.59 1.98
CA ALA A 50 9.41 -9.83 3.15
C ALA A 50 10.37 -8.66 3.47
N VAL A 51 11.68 -8.90 3.40
CA VAL A 51 12.70 -7.86 3.61
C VAL A 51 12.61 -6.80 2.53
N PHE A 52 12.44 -7.19 1.26
CA PHE A 52 12.30 -6.25 0.16
C PHE A 52 11.05 -5.36 0.35
N ALA A 53 9.90 -5.99 0.64
CA ALA A 53 8.66 -5.28 0.91
C ALA A 53 8.76 -4.33 2.11
N ALA A 54 9.48 -4.74 3.16
CA ALA A 54 9.73 -3.92 4.35
C ALA A 54 10.57 -2.69 4.03
N LYS A 55 11.66 -2.87 3.28
CA LYS A 55 12.52 -1.78 2.83
C LYS A 55 11.75 -0.78 1.97
N GLY A 56 10.97 -1.27 1.00
CA GLY A 56 10.14 -0.44 0.13
C GLY A 56 9.14 0.42 0.92
N LEU A 57 8.43 -0.19 1.88
CA LEU A 57 7.53 0.54 2.75
C LEU A 57 8.27 1.59 3.60
N ALA A 58 9.35 1.19 4.28
CA ALA A 58 10.12 2.08 5.13
C ALA A 58 10.60 3.31 4.34
N HIS A 59 11.14 3.11 3.15
CA HIS A 59 11.57 4.20 2.27
C HIS A 59 10.43 5.17 1.93
N ALA A 60 9.26 4.63 1.55
CA ALA A 60 8.10 5.43 1.18
C ALA A 60 7.49 6.23 2.35
N GLU A 61 7.76 5.81 3.58
CA GLU A 61 7.41 6.49 4.84
C GLU A 61 8.53 7.39 5.37
N GLY A 62 9.65 7.54 4.65
CA GLY A 62 10.79 8.33 5.11
C GLY A 62 11.54 7.71 6.31
N LEU A 63 11.37 6.41 6.52
CA LEU A 63 12.01 5.63 7.57
C LEU A 63 13.24 4.87 7.04
N VAL A 64 14.18 4.58 7.93
CA VAL A 64 15.33 3.71 7.65
C VAL A 64 15.00 2.30 8.12
N PHE A 65 14.98 1.34 7.21
CA PHE A 65 14.85 -0.08 7.56
C PHE A 65 16.08 -0.55 8.36
N GLU A 66 15.87 -1.18 9.51
CA GLU A 66 16.95 -1.74 10.34
C GLU A 66 17.03 -3.26 10.17
N ASP A 67 15.95 -3.96 10.50
CA ASP A 67 15.87 -5.41 10.42
C ASP A 67 14.41 -5.88 10.37
N PHE A 68 14.19 -7.13 9.95
CA PHE A 68 12.91 -7.80 10.04
C PHE A 68 12.86 -8.67 11.31
N ASP A 69 11.86 -8.47 12.17
CA ASP A 69 11.67 -9.26 13.38
C ASP A 69 11.16 -10.66 13.00
N PHE A 70 12.11 -11.57 12.75
CA PHE A 70 11.83 -12.95 12.44
C PHE A 70 11.33 -13.78 13.64
N LEU A 71 11.33 -13.23 14.87
CA LEU A 71 10.70 -13.90 16.01
C LEU A 71 9.17 -13.81 15.92
N LYS A 72 8.66 -12.70 15.37
CA LYS A 72 7.23 -12.48 15.10
C LYS A 72 6.80 -12.93 13.71
N TYR A 73 7.73 -13.43 12.92
CA TYR A 73 7.48 -13.95 11.58
C TYR A 73 6.63 -15.22 11.63
N ARG A 74 5.67 -15.30 10.70
CA ARG A 74 4.85 -16.48 10.47
C ARG A 74 4.73 -16.73 8.98
N GLN A 75 4.84 -17.99 8.63
CA GLN A 75 4.58 -18.50 7.29
C GLN A 75 3.52 -19.57 7.38
N VAL A 76 2.56 -19.51 6.47
CA VAL A 76 1.56 -20.56 6.28
C VAL A 76 1.59 -20.96 4.82
N GLN A 77 1.77 -22.25 4.56
CA GLN A 77 1.62 -22.82 3.23
C GLN A 77 0.29 -23.57 3.18
N ARG A 78 -0.52 -23.29 2.15
CA ARG A 78 -1.80 -23.97 1.95
C ARG A 78 -1.93 -24.37 0.49
N GLY A 79 -1.67 -25.64 0.21
CA GLY A 79 -1.66 -26.17 -1.16
C GLY A 79 -0.70 -25.39 -2.04
N SER A 80 -1.23 -24.76 -3.09
CA SER A 80 -0.41 -23.98 -4.02
C SER A 80 -0.07 -22.56 -3.56
N GLU A 81 -0.60 -22.09 -2.43
CA GLU A 81 -0.39 -20.71 -1.95
C GLU A 81 0.60 -20.68 -0.77
N ALA A 82 1.21 -19.51 -0.56
CA ALA A 82 2.02 -19.22 0.61
C ALA A 82 1.65 -17.83 1.15
N TYR A 83 1.59 -17.72 2.46
CA TYR A 83 1.27 -16.49 3.17
C TYR A 83 2.40 -16.22 4.16
N VAL A 84 2.83 -14.97 4.25
CA VAL A 84 3.89 -14.57 5.16
C VAL A 84 3.58 -13.23 5.78
N TRP A 85 3.87 -13.12 7.08
CA TRP A 85 3.76 -11.84 7.76
C TRP A 85 4.71 -11.71 8.94
N GLY A 86 4.95 -10.47 9.34
CA GLY A 86 5.74 -10.11 10.51
C GLY A 86 5.90 -8.61 10.63
N SER A 87 6.76 -8.19 11.56
CA SER A 87 7.07 -6.78 11.77
C SER A 87 8.51 -6.48 11.39
N ALA A 88 8.73 -5.43 10.60
CA ALA A 88 10.02 -4.82 10.41
C ALA A 88 10.24 -3.72 11.44
N ARG A 89 11.48 -3.62 11.94
CA ARG A 89 11.93 -2.53 12.78
C ARG A 89 12.52 -1.44 11.89
N CYS A 90 12.11 -0.21 12.12
CA CYS A 90 12.52 0.96 11.36
C CYS A 90 12.96 2.08 12.30
N ARG A 91 13.82 2.96 11.80
CA ARG A 91 14.27 4.17 12.50
C ARG A 91 13.69 5.41 11.83
N ALA A 92 13.06 6.26 12.62
CA ALA A 92 12.55 7.55 12.21
C ALA A 92 13.66 8.63 12.19
N ALA A 93 13.39 9.76 11.54
CA ALA A 93 14.35 10.86 11.39
C ALA A 93 14.75 11.50 12.74
N ASP A 94 13.87 11.42 13.74
CA ASP A 94 14.12 11.90 15.10
C ASP A 94 14.89 10.89 15.99
N GLY A 95 15.26 9.73 15.44
CA GLY A 95 15.93 8.65 16.14
C GLY A 95 15.00 7.67 16.87
N GLY A 96 13.68 7.88 16.81
CA GLY A 96 12.66 6.97 17.31
C GLY A 96 12.69 5.61 16.61
N THR A 97 12.27 4.56 17.33
CA THR A 97 12.03 3.24 16.73
C THR A 97 10.56 3.10 16.38
N GLU A 98 10.28 2.81 15.12
CA GLU A 98 8.95 2.49 14.62
C GLU A 98 8.90 1.04 14.12
N PHE A 99 7.71 0.47 14.06
CA PHE A 99 7.51 -0.88 13.54
C PHE A 99 6.56 -0.87 12.35
N ALA A 100 6.97 -1.51 11.27
CA ALA A 100 6.15 -1.74 10.09
C ALA A 100 5.61 -3.17 10.07
N TRP A 101 4.31 -3.35 9.94
CA TRP A 101 3.71 -4.64 9.64
C TRP A 101 3.78 -4.92 8.14
N ILE A 102 4.26 -6.12 7.80
CA ILE A 102 4.35 -6.59 6.43
C ILE A 102 3.55 -7.88 6.31
N TYR A 103 2.62 -7.93 5.37
CA TYR A 103 1.87 -9.11 4.99
C TYR A 103 1.94 -9.31 3.48
N LEU A 104 2.45 -10.48 3.07
CA LEU A 104 2.53 -10.89 1.68
C LEU A 104 1.77 -12.21 1.46
N GLU A 105 1.22 -12.32 0.26
CA GLU A 105 0.58 -13.53 -0.27
C GLU A 105 1.24 -13.90 -1.59
N TRP A 106 1.73 -15.13 -1.71
CA TRP A 106 2.16 -15.66 -2.99
C TRP A 106 0.94 -16.15 -3.78
N SER A 107 0.68 -15.50 -4.92
CA SER A 107 -0.48 -15.77 -5.75
C SER A 107 -0.14 -16.69 -6.91
N ARG A 108 -0.76 -17.87 -6.96
CA ARG A 108 -0.65 -18.77 -8.11
C ARG A 108 -1.19 -18.14 -9.40
N LYS A 109 -2.22 -17.30 -9.29
CA LYS A 109 -2.86 -16.65 -10.45
C LYS A 109 -1.89 -15.73 -11.19
N ARG A 110 -0.99 -15.09 -10.45
CA ARG A 110 -0.03 -14.10 -10.97
C ARG A 110 1.41 -14.61 -10.99
N GLY A 111 1.70 -15.74 -10.34
CA GLY A 111 3.04 -16.33 -10.29
C GLY A 111 4.03 -15.55 -9.44
N GLN A 112 3.57 -14.75 -8.48
CA GLN A 112 4.39 -13.79 -7.74
C GLN A 112 3.86 -13.50 -6.34
N TRP A 113 4.71 -12.92 -5.50
CA TRP A 113 4.30 -12.35 -4.22
C TRP A 113 3.48 -11.07 -4.42
N LEU A 114 2.44 -10.92 -3.59
CA LEU A 114 1.56 -9.76 -3.54
C LEU A 114 1.60 -9.17 -2.14
N ARG A 115 1.88 -7.87 -2.06
CA ARG A 115 1.80 -7.09 -0.83
C ARG A 115 0.39 -6.58 -0.63
N ASN A 116 -0.45 -7.41 -0.02
CA ASN A 116 -1.86 -7.09 0.21
C ASN A 116 -2.07 -6.10 1.36
N TYR A 117 -1.22 -6.15 2.40
CA TYR A 117 -1.39 -5.28 3.56
C TYR A 117 -0.04 -4.94 4.21
N SER A 118 0.36 -3.67 4.14
CA SER A 118 1.58 -3.16 4.74
C SER A 118 1.33 -1.77 5.31
N LEU A 119 1.72 -1.57 6.57
CA LEU A 119 1.53 -0.31 7.29
C LEU A 119 2.54 -0.15 8.43
N VAL A 120 2.77 1.08 8.86
CA VAL A 120 3.47 1.40 10.10
C VAL A 120 2.48 1.25 11.27
N LEU A 121 2.84 0.48 12.29
CA LEU A 121 1.95 0.02 13.39
C LEU A 121 1.55 1.12 14.39
N ALA A 122 2.26 2.23 14.44
CA ALA A 122 2.03 3.32 15.36
C ALA A 122 2.07 4.67 14.64
N THR A 123 1.48 4.74 13.45
CA THR A 123 1.34 6.04 12.79
C THR A 123 0.48 6.96 13.67
N PRO A 124 0.81 8.26 13.79
CA PRO A 124 -0.07 9.23 14.46
C PRO A 124 -1.51 9.22 13.92
N ASP A 125 -1.68 8.77 12.68
CA ASP A 125 -2.97 8.64 11.99
C ASP A 125 -3.78 7.39 12.38
N ASP A 126 -3.20 6.42 13.10
CA ASP A 126 -3.89 5.20 13.56
C ASP A 126 -4.56 5.36 14.95
N GLU A 127 -4.20 6.38 15.75
CA GLU A 127 -4.85 6.68 17.05
C GLU A 127 -6.34 7.06 16.91
N TYR A 128 -6.79 7.39 15.69
CA TYR A 128 -8.14 7.90 15.42
C TYR A 128 -9.27 6.85 15.49
N PHE A 129 -8.96 5.56 15.64
CA PHE A 129 -10.00 4.53 15.85
C PHE A 129 -10.50 4.45 17.30
N TYR A 130 -9.86 5.16 18.25
CA TYR A 130 -10.23 5.13 19.66
C TYR A 130 -10.81 6.46 20.18
N THR A 131 -11.49 7.25 19.34
CA THR A 131 -12.33 8.33 19.87
C THR A 131 -13.64 7.77 20.41
N ARG A 132 -13.78 7.77 21.74
CA ARG A 132 -14.98 7.36 22.49
C ARG A 132 -16.26 8.13 22.12
N THR A 133 -16.12 9.23 21.38
CA THR A 133 -17.18 10.15 20.94
C THR A 133 -17.29 10.18 19.40
N LEU A 134 -17.64 9.03 18.82
CA LEU A 134 -18.28 8.81 17.51
C LEU A 134 -18.04 9.83 16.37
N PRO A 135 -17.27 9.49 15.32
CA PRO A 135 -17.47 10.10 14.00
C PRO A 135 -18.78 9.59 13.38
N SER A 136 -19.57 10.51 12.81
CA SER A 136 -20.78 10.19 12.04
C SER A 136 -20.47 9.29 10.83
N GLN A 137 -21.50 8.72 10.16
CA GLN A 137 -21.29 7.91 8.95
C GLN A 137 -20.49 8.66 7.86
N TRP A 138 -20.74 9.97 7.73
CA TRP A 138 -19.99 10.83 6.82
C TRP A 138 -18.54 11.02 7.27
N GLY A 139 -18.31 11.17 8.57
CA GLY A 139 -16.96 11.19 9.15
C GLY A 139 -16.19 9.91 8.86
N ARG A 140 -16.84 8.74 9.03
CA ARG A 140 -16.23 7.44 8.69
C ARG A 140 -15.90 7.29 7.21
N ALA A 141 -16.81 7.70 6.33
CA ALA A 141 -16.59 7.66 4.88
C ALA A 141 -15.41 8.57 4.48
N ARG A 142 -15.37 9.80 5.00
CA ARG A 142 -14.26 10.72 4.78
C ARG A 142 -12.92 10.13 5.25
N MET A 143 -12.88 9.60 6.47
CA MET A 143 -11.67 8.96 7.01
C MET A 143 -11.20 7.79 6.15
N ALA A 144 -12.11 6.94 5.67
CA ALA A 144 -11.77 5.83 4.79
C ALA A 144 -11.19 6.33 3.46
N ILE A 145 -11.76 7.38 2.88
CA ILE A 145 -11.25 8.02 1.65
C ILE A 145 -9.87 8.60 1.90
N ASP A 146 -9.69 9.38 2.97
CA ASP A 146 -8.41 10.00 3.30
C ASP A 146 -7.32 8.93 3.45
N ARG A 147 -7.62 7.82 4.16
CA ARG A 147 -6.69 6.69 4.29
C ARG A 147 -6.34 6.06 2.94
N LEU A 148 -7.32 5.83 2.07
CA LEU A 148 -7.09 5.28 0.72
C LEU A 148 -6.20 6.22 -0.10
N MET A 149 -6.41 7.53 -0.01
CA MET A 149 -5.59 8.52 -0.71
C MET A 149 -4.14 8.53 -0.20
N HIS A 150 -3.92 8.50 1.11
CA HIS A 150 -2.56 8.42 1.69
C HIS A 150 -1.87 7.11 1.29
N GLN A 151 -2.58 5.99 1.30
CA GLN A 151 -2.04 4.71 0.83
C GLN A 151 -1.66 4.78 -0.65
N LEU A 152 -2.49 5.37 -1.51
CA LEU A 152 -2.17 5.55 -2.93
C LEU A 152 -0.95 6.47 -3.14
N GLU A 153 -0.88 7.58 -2.41
CA GLU A 153 0.27 8.48 -2.46
C GLU A 153 1.56 7.75 -2.10
N ARG A 154 1.57 7.02 -0.99
CA ARG A 154 2.71 6.21 -0.56
C ARG A 154 3.10 5.19 -1.62
N ASN A 155 2.13 4.49 -2.18
CA ASN A 155 2.37 3.50 -3.21
C ASN A 155 3.03 4.12 -4.45
N VAL A 156 2.59 5.33 -4.85
CA VAL A 156 3.19 6.09 -5.94
C VAL A 156 4.62 6.53 -5.60
N ARG A 157 4.87 7.04 -4.38
CA ARG A 157 6.23 7.44 -3.94
C ARG A 157 7.20 6.28 -4.04
N GLU A 158 6.80 5.09 -3.60
CA GLU A 158 7.65 3.90 -3.65
C GLU A 158 8.02 3.46 -5.07
N VAL A 159 7.09 3.61 -6.03
CA VAL A 159 7.35 3.29 -7.44
C VAL A 159 8.22 4.35 -8.12
N LEU A 160 8.00 5.63 -7.82
CA LEU A 160 8.75 6.75 -8.41
C LEU A 160 10.16 6.90 -7.83
N HIS A 161 10.33 6.54 -6.56
CA HIS A 161 11.60 6.57 -5.85
C HIS A 161 11.93 5.15 -5.35
N PRO A 162 12.23 4.21 -6.26
CA PRO A 162 12.53 2.85 -5.87
C PRO A 162 13.90 2.82 -5.18
N LEU A 163 14.02 1.96 -4.17
CA LEU A 163 15.32 1.61 -3.62
C LEU A 163 16.18 0.95 -4.72
N SER A 164 17.44 1.37 -4.82
CA SER A 164 18.43 0.66 -5.63
C SER A 164 18.69 -0.72 -5.02
N GLU A 165 18.72 -1.75 -5.87
CA GLU A 165 19.07 -3.13 -5.49
C GLU A 165 20.50 -3.25 -4.98
#